data_AF-A0A523SGU8-F1
#
_entry.id   AF-A0A523SGU8-F1
#
_cell.length_a   1.000
_cell.length_b   1.000
_cell.length_c   1.000
_cell.angle_alpha   90.00
_cell.angle_beta   90.00
_cell.angle_gamma   90.00
#
_symmetry.space_group_name_H-M   'P 1'
#
loop_
_entity.id
_entity.type
_entity.pdbx_description
1 polymer ?
#
loop_
_entity_poly.entity_id
_entity_poly.type
_entity_poly.pdbx_seq_one_letter_code
_entity_poly.pdbx_strand_id
1 'polypeptide(L)'
;MPYQPTRTLAAFIMGDALKKAVGWSSSLMGLVRFGGLRTEFFPLILVCLDAYIKGAAMGYTFSDKYDLLVSMMVKPNKVKKHADYLRDVAQKRVDSYNREIISIIDFFISTELAKDKLTFDDFLNKAKAKVKIDSAGPRIKLIFEEGTSFGSNYPDIVSKVVSLERRTSSLDWEKAKLLGLTFDINAQELDLKFLKKWSIYNLRIYANECFPELVAPLGL
;
A
#
# COMPACT_ATOMS: atom_id res chain seq x y z
N MET A 1 22.13 17.00 -14.57
CA MET A 1 20.72 16.66 -14.88
C MET A 1 20.14 16.03 -13.62
N PRO A 2 18.95 16.41 -13.12
CA PRO A 2 18.38 15.71 -11.96
C PRO A 2 18.11 14.26 -12.37
N TYR A 3 18.75 13.33 -11.66
CA TYR A 3 18.69 11.91 -11.90
C TYR A 3 17.23 11.46 -11.81
N GLN A 4 16.66 10.98 -12.92
CA GLN A 4 15.35 10.31 -12.88
C GLN A 4 15.63 8.83 -12.73
N PRO A 5 15.25 8.20 -11.60
CA PRO A 5 15.46 6.78 -11.45
C PRO A 5 14.60 6.05 -12.48
N THR A 6 15.14 4.97 -13.02
CA THR A 6 14.41 4.04 -13.89
C THR A 6 13.24 3.35 -13.18
N ARG A 7 13.18 3.40 -11.83
CA ARG A 7 12.10 2.85 -10.99
C ARG A 7 11.79 3.79 -9.83
N THR A 8 10.50 4.14 -9.63
CA THR A 8 10.04 4.96 -8.49
C THR A 8 10.04 4.18 -7.17
N LEU A 9 10.12 4.84 -6.01
CA LEU A 9 10.12 4.22 -4.67
C LEU A 9 9.04 3.15 -4.50
N ALA A 10 7.80 3.51 -4.84
CA ALA A 10 6.66 2.59 -4.80
C ALA A 10 6.84 1.38 -5.73
N ALA A 11 7.44 1.56 -6.91
CA ALA A 11 7.67 0.46 -7.86
C ALA A 11 8.81 -0.47 -7.40
N PHE A 12 9.81 0.06 -6.70
CA PHE A 12 10.89 -0.72 -6.10
C PHE A 12 10.37 -1.57 -4.94
N ILE A 13 9.70 -0.94 -3.99
CA ILE A 13 9.18 -1.59 -2.77
C ILE A 13 8.06 -2.58 -3.09
N MET A 14 7.18 -2.25 -4.05
CA MET A 14 6.04 -3.10 -4.39
C MET A 14 6.36 -4.13 -5.48
N GLY A 15 7.60 -4.22 -5.96
CA GLY A 15 7.99 -5.15 -7.03
C GLY A 15 7.70 -6.62 -6.70
N ASP A 16 7.95 -7.02 -5.45
CA ASP A 16 7.68 -8.40 -5.01
C ASP A 16 6.20 -8.65 -4.70
N ALA A 17 5.50 -7.66 -4.16
CA ALA A 17 4.05 -7.70 -3.98
C ALA A 17 3.33 -7.84 -5.35
N LEU A 18 3.84 -7.17 -6.39
CA LEU A 18 3.36 -7.31 -7.77
C LEU A 18 3.62 -8.71 -8.32
N LYS A 19 4.84 -9.24 -8.18
CA LYS A 19 5.14 -10.62 -8.64
C LYS A 19 4.24 -11.66 -7.96
N LYS A 20 3.98 -11.49 -6.66
CA LYS A 20 3.08 -12.37 -5.88
C LYS A 20 1.61 -12.22 -6.30
N ALA A 21 1.11 -10.98 -6.46
CA ALA A 21 -0.26 -10.71 -6.90
C ALA A 21 -0.56 -11.25 -8.31
N VAL A 22 0.47 -11.33 -9.14
CA VAL A 22 0.36 -11.68 -10.56
C VAL A 22 0.61 -13.17 -10.82
N GLY A 23 1.01 -13.94 -9.80
CA GLY A 23 1.23 -15.39 -9.93
C GLY A 23 2.20 -15.71 -11.06
N TRP A 24 3.34 -15.02 -11.12
CA TRP A 24 4.34 -15.15 -12.18
C TRP A 24 4.91 -16.59 -12.23
N SER A 25 4.19 -17.50 -12.88
CA SER A 25 4.74 -18.70 -13.48
C SER A 25 5.29 -18.33 -14.85
N SER A 26 6.48 -18.82 -15.17
CA SER A 26 7.26 -18.51 -16.38
C SER A 26 6.64 -18.96 -17.71
N SER A 27 5.34 -19.29 -17.77
CA SER A 27 4.70 -19.77 -18.99
C SER A 27 4.15 -18.64 -19.85
N LEU A 28 4.96 -18.23 -20.83
CA LEU A 28 4.65 -17.27 -21.89
C LEU A 28 3.36 -17.59 -22.69
N MET A 29 2.83 -18.82 -22.62
CA MET A 29 1.62 -19.25 -23.34
C MET A 29 0.30 -18.69 -22.76
N GLY A 30 0.27 -18.23 -21.51
CA GLY A 30 -0.94 -17.65 -20.91
C GLY A 30 -1.31 -16.26 -21.46
N LEU A 31 -0.33 -15.54 -22.02
CA LEU A 31 -0.48 -14.16 -22.51
C LEU A 31 -1.39 -14.04 -23.75
N VAL A 32 -1.44 -15.08 -24.59
CA VAL A 32 -2.06 -14.99 -25.92
C VAL A 32 -3.54 -15.43 -25.93
N ARG A 33 -3.97 -16.29 -24.99
CA ARG A 33 -5.33 -16.86 -25.01
C ARG A 33 -6.42 -16.05 -24.28
N PHE A 34 -6.09 -15.07 -23.43
CA PHE A 34 -7.10 -14.41 -22.55
C PHE A 34 -7.07 -12.87 -22.47
N GLY A 35 -6.32 -12.19 -23.34
CA GLY A 35 -6.30 -10.72 -23.39
C GLY A 35 -5.67 -10.07 -22.16
N GLY A 36 -4.50 -10.56 -21.76
CA GLY A 36 -3.72 -10.10 -20.61
C GLY A 36 -3.79 -11.03 -19.39
N LEU A 37 -2.77 -11.00 -18.54
CA LEU A 37 -2.79 -11.72 -17.26
C LEU A 37 -3.92 -11.16 -16.38
N ARG A 38 -4.67 -12.03 -15.70
CA ARG A 38 -5.75 -11.63 -14.77
C ARG A 38 -5.46 -12.17 -13.38
N THR A 39 -5.74 -11.38 -12.35
CA THR A 39 -5.62 -11.75 -10.94
C THR A 39 -6.99 -11.77 -10.28
N GLU A 40 -7.16 -12.51 -9.20
CA GLU A 40 -8.40 -12.52 -8.43
C GLU A 40 -8.53 -11.21 -7.62
N PHE A 41 -9.75 -10.73 -7.46
CA PHE A 41 -10.05 -9.46 -6.80
C PHE A 41 -9.64 -9.47 -5.33
N PHE A 42 -9.89 -10.57 -4.62
CA PHE A 42 -9.56 -10.67 -3.20
C PHE A 42 -8.05 -10.55 -2.94
N PRO A 43 -7.15 -11.37 -3.54
CA PRO A 43 -5.71 -11.20 -3.42
C PRO A 43 -5.21 -9.79 -3.77
N LEU A 44 -5.79 -9.15 -4.80
CA LEU A 44 -5.43 -7.78 -5.17
C LEU A 44 -5.72 -6.78 -4.05
N ILE A 45 -6.90 -6.86 -3.42
CA ILE A 45 -7.25 -5.99 -2.28
C ILE A 45 -6.32 -6.22 -1.09
N LEU A 46 -5.94 -7.47 -0.80
CA LEU A 46 -4.99 -7.77 0.27
C LEU A 46 -3.60 -7.19 -0.01
N VAL A 47 -3.14 -7.27 -1.25
CA VAL A 47 -1.88 -6.65 -1.67
C VAL A 47 -1.94 -5.13 -1.55
N CYS A 48 -3.08 -4.52 -1.89
CA CYS A 48 -3.28 -3.08 -1.67
C CYS A 48 -3.29 -2.73 -0.18
N LEU A 49 -3.89 -3.56 0.69
CA LEU A 49 -3.85 -3.37 2.14
C LEU A 49 -2.42 -3.41 2.69
N ASP A 50 -1.61 -4.40 2.28
CA ASP A 50 -0.19 -4.49 2.65
C ASP A 50 0.59 -3.25 2.15
N ALA A 51 0.34 -2.82 0.91
CA ALA A 51 0.91 -1.60 0.34
C ALA A 51 0.58 -0.37 1.19
N TYR A 52 -0.68 -0.25 1.63
CA TYR A 52 -1.15 0.86 2.44
C TYR A 52 -0.49 0.90 3.81
N ILE A 53 -0.41 -0.26 4.50
CA ILE A 53 0.24 -0.39 5.82
C ILE A 53 1.71 -0.02 5.73
N LYS A 54 2.42 -0.53 4.72
CA LYS A 54 3.84 -0.25 4.48
C LYS A 54 4.09 1.21 4.10
N GLY A 55 3.23 1.77 3.27
CA GLY A 55 3.22 3.20 2.96
C GLY A 55 3.05 4.03 4.24
N ALA A 56 2.04 3.72 5.04
CA ALA A 56 1.77 4.39 6.32
C ALA A 56 2.96 4.34 7.28
N ALA A 57 3.62 3.18 7.39
CA ALA A 57 4.85 3.06 8.17
C ALA A 57 5.99 3.95 7.63
N MET A 58 6.14 4.03 6.30
CA MET A 58 7.16 4.88 5.68
C MET A 58 6.91 6.36 5.95
N GLY A 59 5.67 6.81 5.74
CA GLY A 59 5.24 8.17 6.02
C GLY A 59 5.38 8.54 7.49
N TYR A 60 5.03 7.62 8.39
CA TYR A 60 5.19 7.80 9.83
C TYR A 60 6.66 7.92 10.24
N THR A 61 7.53 7.08 9.67
CA THR A 61 8.95 7.01 10.04
C THR A 61 9.73 8.26 9.60
N PHE A 62 9.34 8.85 8.48
CA PHE A 62 10.00 10.01 7.87
C PHE A 62 9.03 11.19 7.69
N SER A 63 8.14 11.40 8.66
CA SER A 63 7.11 12.45 8.60
C SER A 63 7.71 13.85 8.48
N ASP A 64 8.85 14.07 9.16
CA ASP A 64 9.68 15.27 9.08
C ASP A 64 10.32 15.48 7.70
N LYS A 65 10.37 14.43 6.88
CA LYS A 65 11.03 14.40 5.56
C LYS A 65 10.08 13.99 4.44
N TYR A 66 8.77 14.19 4.63
CA TYR A 66 7.77 13.74 3.66
C TYR A 66 7.99 14.30 2.24
N ASP A 67 8.38 15.57 2.11
CA ASP A 67 8.63 16.17 0.79
C ASP A 67 9.82 15.49 0.07
N LEU A 68 10.82 14.99 0.82
CA LEU A 68 11.90 14.18 0.26
C LEU A 68 11.39 12.82 -0.19
N LEU A 69 10.50 12.17 0.57
CA LEU A 69 9.83 10.94 0.12
C LEU A 69 9.08 11.15 -1.21
N VAL A 70 8.33 12.24 -1.33
CA VAL A 70 7.58 12.56 -2.55
C VAL A 70 8.51 12.86 -3.72
N SER A 71 9.67 13.48 -3.47
CA SER A 71 10.69 13.73 -4.51
C SER A 71 11.21 12.44 -5.16
N MET A 72 11.15 11.31 -4.44
CA MET A 72 11.51 9.98 -4.95
C MET A 72 10.39 9.26 -5.71
N MET A 73 9.17 9.81 -5.72
CA MET A 73 7.98 9.24 -6.36
C MET A 73 7.68 9.87 -7.73
N VAL A 74 8.00 11.16 -7.89
CA VAL A 74 7.64 11.95 -9.07
C VAL A 74 8.78 12.85 -9.54
N LYS A 75 8.61 13.43 -10.75
CA LYS A 75 9.58 14.39 -11.29
C LYS A 75 9.71 15.63 -10.37
N PRO A 76 10.90 16.26 -10.26
CA PRO A 76 11.14 17.38 -9.35
C PRO A 76 10.12 18.53 -9.46
N ASN A 77 9.73 18.90 -10.68
CA ASN A 77 8.75 19.97 -10.92
C ASN A 77 7.29 19.59 -10.59
N LYS A 78 7.04 18.34 -10.19
CA LYS A 78 5.72 17.82 -9.81
C LYS A 78 5.59 17.52 -8.32
N VAL A 79 6.67 17.63 -7.54
CA VAL A 79 6.71 17.21 -6.12
C VAL A 79 5.59 17.85 -5.31
N LYS A 80 5.50 19.18 -5.30
CA LYS A 80 4.45 19.90 -4.55
C LYS A 80 3.04 19.47 -4.98
N LYS A 81 2.76 19.46 -6.29
CA LYS A 81 1.45 19.06 -6.83
C LYS A 81 1.09 17.62 -6.45
N HIS A 82 2.07 16.71 -6.45
CA HIS A 82 1.84 15.31 -6.08
C HIS A 82 1.64 15.16 -4.57
N ALA A 83 2.43 15.86 -3.75
CA ALA A 83 2.24 15.90 -2.30
C ALA A 83 0.84 16.40 -1.93
N ASP A 84 0.39 17.50 -2.55
CA ASP A 84 -0.95 18.07 -2.31
C ASP A 84 -2.06 17.11 -2.77
N TYR A 85 -1.88 16.45 -3.92
CA TYR A 85 -2.79 15.40 -4.39
C TYR A 85 -2.88 14.23 -3.40
N LEU A 86 -1.74 13.72 -2.92
CA LEU A 86 -1.74 12.59 -1.99
C LEU A 86 -2.35 12.97 -0.63
N ARG A 87 -2.12 14.19 -0.14
CA ARG A 87 -2.78 14.73 1.06
C ARG A 87 -4.28 14.76 0.90
N ASP A 88 -4.77 15.28 -0.23
CA ASP A 88 -6.20 15.39 -0.53
C ASP A 88 -6.87 14.01 -0.64
N VAL A 89 -6.20 13.04 -1.27
CA VAL A 89 -6.69 11.65 -1.34
C VAL A 89 -6.73 11.00 0.04
N ALA A 90 -5.68 11.14 0.85
CA ALA A 90 -5.62 10.58 2.19
C ALA A 90 -6.69 11.18 3.11
N GLN A 91 -6.88 12.51 3.07
CA GLN A 91 -7.92 13.21 3.82
C GLN A 91 -9.31 12.73 3.41
N LYS A 92 -9.59 12.66 2.10
CA LYS A 92 -10.88 12.13 1.60
C LYS A 92 -11.17 10.72 2.09
N ARG A 93 -10.15 9.84 2.18
CA ARG A 93 -10.34 8.49 2.75
C ARG A 93 -10.71 8.56 4.23
N VAL A 94 -10.00 9.37 5.01
CA VAL A 94 -10.30 9.57 6.45
C VAL A 94 -11.73 10.08 6.64
N ASP A 95 -12.12 11.10 5.89
CA ASP A 95 -13.46 11.70 5.96
C ASP A 95 -14.55 10.69 5.57
N SER A 96 -14.30 9.85 4.56
CA SER A 96 -15.24 8.82 4.10
C SER A 96 -15.51 7.72 5.13
N TYR A 97 -14.58 7.49 6.06
CA TYR A 97 -14.73 6.44 7.07
C TYR A 97 -15.74 6.82 8.15
N ASN A 98 -15.85 8.12 8.46
CA ASN A 98 -16.84 8.71 9.36
C ASN A 98 -16.96 8.02 10.74
N ARG A 99 -15.87 7.45 11.25
CA ARG A 99 -15.76 6.82 12.58
C ARG A 99 -14.31 6.81 13.04
N GLU A 100 -14.08 6.55 14.32
CA GLU A 100 -12.72 6.44 14.86
C GLU A 100 -11.94 5.29 14.19
N ILE A 101 -10.72 5.58 13.75
CA ILE A 101 -9.82 4.60 13.14
C ILE A 101 -9.12 3.81 14.25
N ILE A 102 -9.68 2.65 14.59
CA ILE A 102 -9.14 1.72 15.60
C ILE A 102 -8.42 0.50 14.98
N SER A 103 -8.63 0.25 13.69
CA SER A 103 -8.05 -0.85 12.93
C SER A 103 -7.73 -0.37 11.52
N ILE A 104 -6.44 -0.45 11.13
CA ILE A 104 -6.01 -0.06 9.77
C ILE A 104 -6.60 -0.99 8.71
N ILE A 105 -6.88 -2.25 9.08
CA ILE A 105 -7.50 -3.25 8.21
C ILE A 105 -8.95 -2.84 7.92
N ASP A 106 -9.73 -2.54 8.96
CA ASP A 106 -11.13 -2.14 8.82
C ASP A 106 -11.23 -0.81 8.09
N PHE A 107 -10.37 0.13 8.44
CA PHE A 107 -10.29 1.42 7.79
C PHE A 107 -10.04 1.28 6.29
N PHE A 108 -8.99 0.56 5.91
CA PHE A 108 -8.64 0.40 4.51
C PHE A 108 -9.72 -0.36 3.74
N ILE A 109 -10.12 -1.54 4.21
CA ILE A 109 -11.09 -2.39 3.48
C ILE A 109 -12.43 -1.68 3.38
N SER A 110 -12.97 -1.13 4.48
CA SER A 110 -14.29 -0.49 4.45
C SER A 110 -14.30 0.71 3.50
N THR A 111 -13.26 1.55 3.53
CA THR A 111 -13.17 2.71 2.63
C THR A 111 -12.92 2.31 1.17
N GLU A 112 -12.21 1.21 0.92
CA GLU A 112 -12.00 0.70 -0.43
C GLU A 112 -13.29 0.14 -1.04
N LEU A 113 -14.09 -0.56 -0.24
CA LEU A 113 -15.39 -1.10 -0.67
C LEU A 113 -16.45 0.00 -0.82
N ALA A 114 -16.42 1.03 0.03
CA ALA A 114 -17.33 2.16 -0.04
C ALA A 114 -17.24 2.93 -1.37
N LYS A 115 -16.06 2.98 -2.01
CA LYS A 115 -15.87 3.61 -3.33
C LYS A 115 -16.81 3.04 -4.40
N ASP A 116 -17.07 1.73 -4.33
CA ASP A 116 -17.92 1.00 -5.27
C ASP A 116 -19.31 0.70 -4.69
N LYS A 117 -19.65 1.31 -3.53
CA LYS A 117 -20.88 1.04 -2.76
C LYS A 117 -21.06 -0.45 -2.42
N LEU A 118 -19.95 -1.14 -2.15
CA LEU A 118 -19.95 -2.56 -1.82
C LEU A 118 -19.92 -2.78 -0.31
N THR A 119 -20.63 -3.81 0.13
CA THR A 119 -20.49 -4.36 1.48
C THR A 119 -19.31 -5.34 1.54
N PHE A 120 -18.91 -5.73 2.76
CA PHE A 120 -17.92 -6.81 2.91
C PHE A 120 -18.44 -8.14 2.35
N ASP A 121 -19.74 -8.40 2.42
CA ASP A 121 -20.34 -9.58 1.79
C ASP A 121 -20.26 -9.54 0.27
N ASP A 122 -20.49 -8.38 -0.35
CA ASP A 122 -20.29 -8.19 -1.78
C ASP A 122 -18.83 -8.43 -2.18
N PHE A 123 -17.89 -8.01 -1.33
CA PHE A 123 -16.47 -8.26 -1.53
C PHE A 123 -16.15 -9.76 -1.52
N LEU A 124 -16.67 -10.50 -0.54
CA LEU A 124 -16.48 -11.95 -0.46
C LEU A 124 -17.12 -12.67 -1.65
N ASN A 125 -18.32 -12.24 -2.07
CA ASN A 125 -19.01 -12.79 -3.25
C ASN A 125 -18.24 -12.51 -4.55
N LYS A 126 -17.54 -11.37 -4.63
CA LYS A 126 -16.69 -10.98 -5.76
C LYS A 126 -15.25 -11.44 -5.61
N ALA A 127 -14.89 -12.18 -4.57
CA ALA A 127 -13.51 -12.49 -4.24
C ALA A 127 -12.74 -13.18 -5.38
N LYS A 128 -13.41 -14.09 -6.10
CA LYS A 128 -12.86 -14.85 -7.23
C LYS A 128 -13.04 -14.15 -8.59
N ALA A 129 -13.62 -12.95 -8.61
CA ALA A 129 -13.75 -12.18 -9.84
C ALA A 129 -12.35 -11.83 -10.39
N LYS A 130 -12.15 -12.02 -11.70
CA LYS A 130 -10.86 -11.78 -12.34
C LYS A 130 -10.72 -10.34 -12.81
N VAL A 131 -9.69 -9.65 -12.34
CA VAL A 131 -9.33 -8.27 -12.68
C VAL A 131 -8.10 -8.25 -13.60
N LYS A 132 -8.02 -7.29 -14.52
CA LYS A 132 -6.87 -7.15 -15.43
C LYS A 132 -5.63 -6.68 -14.66
N ILE A 133 -4.50 -7.38 -14.83
CA ILE A 133 -3.25 -7.07 -14.13
C ILE A 133 -2.65 -5.74 -14.56
N ASP A 134 -2.85 -5.33 -15.81
CA ASP A 134 -2.34 -4.04 -16.30
C ASP A 134 -2.89 -2.84 -15.50
N SER A 135 -4.05 -3.02 -14.84
CA SER A 135 -4.64 -2.03 -13.93
C SER A 135 -4.20 -2.17 -12.47
N ALA A 136 -3.62 -3.31 -12.08
CA ALA A 136 -3.22 -3.60 -10.70
C ALA A 136 -1.95 -2.85 -10.30
N GLY A 137 -0.95 -2.77 -11.18
CA GLY A 137 0.33 -2.10 -10.92
C GLY A 137 0.18 -0.63 -10.51
N PRO A 138 -0.44 0.22 -11.36
CA PRO A 138 -0.71 1.61 -11.03
C PRO A 138 -1.56 1.79 -9.76
N ARG A 139 -2.54 0.90 -9.52
CA ARG A 139 -3.38 0.95 -8.31
C ARG A 139 -2.56 0.68 -7.05
N ILE A 140 -1.79 -0.41 -7.02
CA ILE A 140 -0.95 -0.78 -5.87
C ILE A 140 0.04 0.35 -5.55
N LYS A 141 0.67 0.93 -6.60
CA LYS A 141 1.55 2.08 -6.47
C LYS A 141 0.83 3.27 -5.81
N LEU A 142 -0.33 3.66 -6.33
CA LEU A 142 -1.08 4.79 -5.78
C LEU A 142 -1.49 4.55 -4.32
N ILE A 143 -1.91 3.34 -3.98
CA ILE A 143 -2.29 2.97 -2.61
C ILE A 143 -1.09 3.06 -1.65
N PHE A 144 0.11 2.63 -2.07
CA PHE A 144 1.33 2.81 -1.28
C PHE A 144 1.67 4.29 -1.04
N GLU A 145 1.59 5.11 -2.09
CA GLU A 145 1.87 6.55 -2.01
C GLU A 145 0.83 7.28 -1.14
N GLU A 146 -0.45 6.92 -1.29
CA GLU A 146 -1.54 7.39 -0.43
C GLU A 146 -1.28 7.01 1.03
N GLY A 147 -0.93 5.74 1.29
CA GLY A 147 -0.53 5.27 2.60
C GLY A 147 0.64 6.08 3.16
N THR A 148 1.63 6.42 2.34
CA THR A 148 2.76 7.27 2.73
C THR A 148 2.31 8.66 3.16
N SER A 149 1.36 9.27 2.45
CA SER A 149 0.78 10.54 2.87
C SER A 149 -0.01 10.42 4.16
N PHE A 150 -0.87 9.40 4.27
CA PHE A 150 -1.61 9.10 5.50
C PHE A 150 -0.67 8.95 6.69
N GLY A 151 0.42 8.19 6.51
CA GLY A 151 1.46 7.98 7.51
C GLY A 151 2.06 9.27 8.06
N SER A 152 2.35 10.20 7.15
CA SER A 152 2.94 11.49 7.49
C SER A 152 1.94 12.47 8.12
N ASN A 153 0.69 12.47 7.67
CA ASN A 153 -0.32 13.45 8.10
C ASN A 153 -1.03 13.03 9.39
N TYR A 154 -1.11 11.73 9.68
CA TYR A 154 -1.81 11.19 10.86
C TYR A 154 -0.93 10.27 11.70
N PRO A 155 0.25 10.74 12.17
CA PRO A 155 1.20 9.90 12.87
C PRO A 155 0.64 9.30 14.16
N ASP A 156 -0.24 10.03 14.86
CA ASP A 156 -0.89 9.54 16.08
C ASP A 156 -1.83 8.36 15.80
N ILE A 157 -2.58 8.42 14.69
CA ILE A 157 -3.45 7.33 14.27
C ILE A 157 -2.62 6.10 13.94
N VAL A 158 -1.55 6.27 13.15
CA VAL A 158 -0.65 5.17 12.77
C VAL A 158 -0.02 4.54 14.01
N SER A 159 0.52 5.36 14.90
CA SER A 159 1.10 4.90 16.16
C SER A 159 0.09 4.04 16.90
N LYS A 160 -1.13 4.55 17.12
CA LYS A 160 -2.22 3.83 17.80
C LYS A 160 -2.59 2.50 17.12
N VAL A 161 -2.93 2.51 15.83
CA VAL A 161 -3.47 1.31 15.15
C VAL A 161 -2.42 0.26 14.81
N VAL A 162 -1.13 0.63 14.79
CA VAL A 162 -0.01 -0.27 14.52
C VAL A 162 0.69 -0.71 15.81
N SER A 163 0.61 0.06 16.90
CA SER A 163 1.13 -0.33 18.23
C SER A 163 0.19 -1.25 19.00
N LEU A 164 -1.11 -1.26 18.69
CA LEU A 164 -2.06 -2.14 19.35
C LEU A 164 -1.72 -3.61 19.06
N GLU A 165 -1.35 -4.36 20.10
CA GLU A 165 -1.17 -5.82 20.11
C GLU A 165 -2.42 -6.59 19.65
N ARG A 166 -3.55 -5.89 19.46
CA ARG A 166 -4.81 -6.45 19.00
C ARG A 166 -5.28 -5.72 17.76
N ARG A 167 -4.91 -6.27 16.61
CA ARG A 167 -5.59 -6.02 15.33
C ARG A 167 -6.96 -6.70 15.35
N THR A 168 -7.86 -6.23 16.19
CA THR A 168 -9.27 -6.66 16.14
C THR A 168 -9.90 -5.98 14.93
N SER A 169 -10.14 -6.77 13.88
CA SER A 169 -11.00 -6.37 12.78
C SER A 169 -12.44 -6.72 13.14
N SER A 170 -13.38 -5.79 12.93
CA SER A 170 -14.81 -6.08 13.06
C SER A 170 -15.39 -6.79 11.83
N LEU A 171 -14.58 -7.05 10.79
CA LEU A 171 -15.01 -7.74 9.58
C LEU A 171 -15.08 -9.25 9.84
N ASP A 172 -16.05 -9.91 9.21
CA ASP A 172 -16.30 -11.35 9.37
C ASP A 172 -15.28 -12.19 8.58
N TRP A 173 -14.04 -12.22 9.07
CA TRP A 173 -12.96 -13.00 8.47
C TRP A 173 -13.18 -14.52 8.59
N GLU A 174 -14.00 -14.97 9.53
CA GLU A 174 -14.37 -16.39 9.63
C GLU A 174 -15.18 -16.80 8.41
N LYS A 175 -16.13 -15.97 7.95
CA LYS A 175 -16.83 -16.18 6.69
C LYS A 175 -15.89 -16.21 5.48
N ALA A 176 -14.84 -15.37 5.46
CA ALA A 176 -13.82 -15.42 4.41
C ALA A 176 -13.07 -16.76 4.40
N LYS A 177 -12.64 -17.25 5.57
CA LYS A 177 -11.98 -18.56 5.72
C LYS A 177 -12.86 -19.71 5.24
N LEU A 178 -14.15 -19.70 5.58
CA LEU A 178 -15.11 -20.71 5.12
C LEU A 178 -15.27 -20.75 3.60
N LEU A 179 -15.03 -19.63 2.91
CA LEU A 179 -15.05 -19.54 1.45
C LEU A 179 -13.72 -19.96 0.79
N GLY A 180 -12.76 -20.47 1.57
CA GLY A 180 -11.42 -20.82 1.11
C GLY A 180 -10.54 -19.60 0.82
N LEU A 181 -10.92 -18.42 1.32
CA LEU A 181 -10.14 -17.19 1.18
C LEU A 181 -9.20 -17.09 2.39
N THR A 182 -7.95 -17.49 2.19
CA THR A 182 -6.94 -17.39 3.23
C THR A 182 -6.37 -15.98 3.28
N PHE A 183 -6.50 -15.36 4.45
CA PHE A 183 -5.85 -14.10 4.78
C PHE A 183 -4.71 -14.39 5.76
N ASP A 184 -3.59 -14.88 5.23
CA ASP A 184 -2.33 -14.89 5.97
C ASP A 184 -1.70 -13.50 5.83
N ILE A 185 -2.22 -12.51 6.54
CA ILE A 185 -1.28 -11.56 7.12
C ILE A 185 -0.52 -12.42 8.11
N ASN A 186 0.75 -12.74 7.83
CA ASN A 186 1.65 -13.29 8.84
C ASN A 186 1.50 -12.43 10.09
N ALA A 187 0.68 -12.91 11.04
CA ALA A 187 0.14 -12.13 12.14
C ALA A 187 1.21 -11.86 13.21
N GLN A 188 2.46 -12.19 12.93
CA GLN A 188 3.54 -12.20 13.90
C GLN A 188 4.52 -11.03 13.80
N GLU A 189 4.60 -10.26 12.70
CA GLU A 189 5.66 -9.22 12.59
C GLU A 189 5.24 -7.95 11.81
N LEU A 190 4.17 -7.28 12.24
CA LEU A 190 3.90 -5.91 11.80
C LEU A 190 3.60 -5.01 13.00
N ASP A 191 4.36 -5.20 14.07
CA ASP A 191 4.44 -4.20 15.13
C ASP A 191 5.12 -2.93 14.58
N LEU A 192 4.88 -1.79 15.24
CA LEU A 192 5.40 -0.51 14.79
C LEU A 192 6.94 -0.49 14.73
N LYS A 193 7.62 -1.23 15.62
CA LYS A 193 9.08 -1.29 15.69
C LYS A 193 9.66 -2.01 14.47
N PHE A 194 9.08 -3.14 14.06
CA PHE A 194 9.40 -3.85 12.84
C PHE A 194 9.16 -2.96 11.63
N LEU A 195 7.98 -2.34 11.53
CA LEU A 195 7.60 -1.50 10.40
C LEU A 195 8.51 -0.27 10.23
N LYS A 196 8.98 0.34 11.33
CA LYS A 196 10.01 1.39 11.29
C LYS A 196 11.35 0.86 10.77
N LYS A 197 11.83 -0.28 11.28
CA LYS A 197 13.07 -0.91 10.82
C LYS A 197 12.98 -1.27 9.34
N TRP A 198 11.86 -1.86 8.93
CA TRP A 198 11.56 -2.17 7.54
C TRP A 198 11.60 -0.92 6.66
N SER A 199 11.01 0.19 7.13
CA SER A 199 10.99 1.45 6.40
C SER A 199 12.39 2.03 6.20
N ILE A 200 13.20 2.08 7.27
CA ILE A 200 14.59 2.55 7.22
C ILE A 200 15.44 1.68 6.28
N TYR A 201 15.36 0.36 6.43
CA TYR A 201 16.14 -0.57 5.62
C TYR A 201 15.83 -0.44 4.12
N ASN A 202 14.54 -0.48 3.75
CA ASN A 202 14.14 -0.42 2.34
C ASN A 202 14.40 0.95 1.73
N LEU A 203 14.18 2.04 2.49
CA LEU A 203 14.47 3.37 1.99
C LEU A 203 15.97 3.60 1.82
N ARG A 204 16.81 3.10 2.73
CA ARG A 204 18.28 3.17 2.60
C ARG A 204 18.77 2.45 1.35
N ILE A 205 18.28 1.22 1.10
CA ILE A 205 18.65 0.46 -0.10
C ILE A 205 18.25 1.25 -1.35
N TYR A 206 16.99 1.69 -1.40
CA TYR A 206 16.49 2.41 -2.56
C TYR A 206 17.22 3.74 -2.78
N ALA A 207 17.45 4.53 -1.73
CA ALA A 207 18.17 5.79 -1.82
C ALA A 207 19.62 5.55 -2.29
N ASN A 208 20.33 4.57 -1.74
CA ASN A 208 21.69 4.25 -2.20
C ASN A 208 21.74 3.90 -3.70
N GLU A 209 20.74 3.16 -4.21
CA GLU A 209 20.70 2.73 -5.62
C GLU A 209 20.22 3.83 -6.57
N CYS A 210 19.23 4.62 -6.16
CA CYS A 210 18.46 5.48 -7.05
C CYS A 210 18.60 6.98 -6.77
N PHE A 211 18.99 7.36 -5.55
CA PHE A 211 19.08 8.75 -5.08
C PHE A 211 20.18 8.90 -4.00
N PRO A 212 21.45 8.58 -4.30
CA PRO A 212 22.52 8.57 -3.31
C PRO A 212 22.69 9.94 -2.63
N GLU A 213 22.36 11.03 -3.33
CA GLU A 213 22.34 12.39 -2.81
C GLU A 213 21.31 12.62 -1.70
N LEU A 214 20.28 11.78 -1.59
CA LEU A 214 19.22 11.88 -0.58
C LEU A 214 19.48 11.05 0.67
N VAL A 215 20.50 10.19 0.70
CA VAL A 215 20.82 9.31 1.84
C VAL A 215 21.06 10.13 3.12
N ALA A 216 22.02 11.06 3.08
CA ALA A 216 22.33 11.93 4.21
C ALA A 216 21.16 12.85 4.60
N PRO A 217 20.48 13.55 3.66
CA PRO A 217 19.27 14.32 3.96
C PRO A 217 18.16 13.50 4.62
N LEU A 218 18.01 12.23 4.28
CA LEU A 218 17.01 11.34 4.88
C LEU A 218 17.42 10.80 6.27
N GLY A 219 18.68 10.99 6.67
CA GLY A 219 19.25 10.41 7.90
C GLY A 219 19.41 8.89 7.81
N LEU A 220 19.66 8.39 6.61
CA LEU A 220 19.80 6.97 6.30
C LEU A 220 21.26 6.54 6.29
#